data_AF-A0A2V8J747-F1
#
_entry.id   AF-A0A2V8J747-F1
#
_cell.length_a   1.000
_cell.length_b   1.000
_cell.length_c   1.000
_cell.angle_alpha   90.00
_cell.angle_beta   90.00
_cell.angle_gamma   90.00
#
_symmetry.space_group_name_H-M   'P 1'
#
loop_
_entity.id
_entity.type
_entity.pdbx_description
1 polymer ?
#
loop_
_entity_poly.entity_id
_entity_poly.type
_entity_poly.pdbx_seq_one_letter_code
_entity_poly.pdbx_strand_id
1 'polypeptide(L)'
;GKLRNAERTNSSVVDMRTIGRGVLGSIGGLALQAAIVIAVLSTSAAPIVRSIIRKKSSIRTICNNFLAATLIQLQPTSILVRKGKGAEMNRRRTLLLLSAALAFAVLPLQGQQPGTPRQGGQAPATADPYANNPNAGTVKFPLAAPAGKDSGAIDHALPGGVNEGRIDEKTWKYGHTFDAPPNNEIWNPVKVKMMRGEKITGGTVFASSDPSTYCAMANAGYDFIWTEMQHNSRDWDNVAKMWQACPHAKAIPGVRVAYADEREIQHAMDAGALVIVVPTVRTVEEGKAARDWTYFPPLGKRSQGGGAAFSPEFWGSVPGGYRNTINDNVVLIEMIETIGGAAQAYEIAEIPGVAAVFAASGDLGNFSGYKQGEPDYERLINVVHDAALAAGKRLCGPFAWRDRPDFTCFQAGSETAAIARGVAAELGNLKDTQGKPEVGPYAPRK
;
A
#
# COMPACT_ATOMS: atom_id res chain seq x y z
N GLY A 1 -36.59 -41.57 -43.45
CA GLY A 1 -35.74 -42.76 -43.24
C GLY A 1 -35.34 -42.87 -41.77
N LYS A 2 -34.73 -43.99 -41.36
CA LYS A 2 -34.30 -44.25 -39.96
C LYS A 2 -32.92 -44.93 -39.92
N LEU A 3 -32.06 -44.45 -39.01
CA LEU A 3 -31.13 -45.22 -38.14
C LEU A 3 -29.88 -45.97 -38.69
N ARG A 4 -28.75 -45.70 -37.98
CA ARG A 4 -27.73 -46.63 -37.41
C ARG A 4 -26.45 -47.06 -38.18
N ASN A 5 -25.32 -46.64 -37.59
CA ASN A 5 -24.14 -47.37 -37.06
C ASN A 5 -23.43 -48.49 -37.85
N ALA A 6 -22.08 -48.41 -37.86
CA ALA A 6 -21.14 -49.53 -37.67
C ALA A 6 -19.79 -49.01 -37.10
N GLU A 7 -18.96 -49.89 -36.52
CA GLU A 7 -17.71 -49.56 -35.78
C GLU A 7 -16.42 -49.93 -36.54
N ARG A 8 -15.24 -49.46 -36.06
CA ARG A 8 -13.97 -50.22 -36.11
C ARG A 8 -12.89 -49.68 -35.17
N THR A 9 -11.80 -50.44 -34.98
CA THR A 9 -10.96 -50.42 -33.76
C THR A 9 -9.44 -50.52 -34.00
N ASN A 10 -8.70 -50.10 -32.96
CA ASN A 10 -7.39 -50.60 -32.48
C ASN A 10 -6.02 -50.24 -33.14
N SER A 11 -5.22 -49.52 -32.34
CA SER A 11 -3.84 -49.85 -31.87
C SER A 11 -2.67 -50.14 -32.84
N SER A 12 -1.56 -49.42 -32.64
CA SER A 12 -0.18 -49.97 -32.68
C SER A 12 0.80 -49.12 -31.84
N VAL A 13 1.92 -49.72 -31.43
CA VAL A 13 2.99 -49.12 -30.60
C VAL A 13 4.27 -48.96 -31.44
N VAL A 14 5.13 -47.99 -31.12
CA VAL A 14 6.47 -47.83 -31.74
C VAL A 14 7.56 -47.72 -30.65
N ASP A 15 8.69 -48.39 -30.89
CA ASP A 15 9.84 -48.58 -29.98
C ASP A 15 10.96 -47.53 -30.22
N MET A 16 11.93 -47.44 -29.30
CA MET A 16 12.93 -46.37 -29.21
C MET A 16 14.36 -46.91 -29.09
N ARG A 17 15.17 -46.88 -30.17
CA ARG A 17 16.61 -47.25 -30.13
C ARG A 17 17.52 -46.55 -31.16
N THR A 18 18.51 -45.84 -30.62
CA THR A 18 19.93 -45.78 -31.06
C THR A 18 20.33 -45.24 -32.46
N ILE A 19 21.06 -44.10 -32.47
CA ILE A 19 22.30 -43.76 -33.23
C ILE A 19 22.65 -42.28 -32.92
N GLY A 20 23.90 -41.80 -32.79
CA GLY A 20 25.17 -42.53 -32.76
C GLY A 20 26.48 -41.71 -32.87
N ARG A 21 26.81 -40.86 -31.88
CA ARG A 21 28.15 -40.23 -31.58
C ARG A 21 28.74 -39.14 -32.55
N GLY A 22 29.49 -38.19 -31.97
CA GLY A 22 30.30 -37.20 -32.70
C GLY A 22 31.00 -36.10 -31.85
N VAL A 23 32.07 -36.48 -31.10
CA VAL A 23 33.23 -35.68 -30.57
C VAL A 23 33.04 -34.13 -30.39
N LEU A 24 33.01 -33.48 -29.22
CA LEU A 24 33.87 -33.43 -28.00
C LEU A 24 34.93 -32.29 -27.98
N GLY A 25 34.87 -31.43 -26.95
CA GLY A 25 35.80 -30.31 -26.65
C GLY A 25 35.12 -28.92 -26.62
N SER A 26 35.34 -28.02 -25.65
CA SER A 26 36.15 -28.09 -24.41
C SER A 26 35.67 -27.14 -23.30
N ILE A 27 35.54 -27.68 -22.08
CA ILE A 27 35.87 -27.11 -20.75
C ILE A 27 35.43 -25.66 -20.40
N GLY A 28 34.60 -25.55 -19.35
CA GLY A 28 34.91 -24.68 -18.19
C GLY A 28 33.90 -23.57 -17.81
N GLY A 29 33.31 -23.65 -16.61
CA GLY A 29 32.58 -22.52 -16.01
C GLY A 29 31.43 -22.88 -15.06
N LEU A 30 31.76 -23.25 -13.81
CA LEU A 30 30.90 -23.35 -12.60
C LEU A 30 29.37 -23.52 -12.77
N ALA A 31 28.90 -24.74 -12.47
CA ALA A 31 27.60 -24.94 -11.82
C ALA A 31 27.84 -25.35 -10.36
N LEU A 32 27.30 -24.60 -9.39
CA LEU A 32 27.30 -24.93 -7.97
C LEU A 32 26.13 -24.22 -7.27
N GLN A 33 25.59 -24.81 -6.19
CA GLN A 33 24.43 -24.36 -5.40
C GLN A 33 23.05 -24.45 -6.09
N ALA A 34 22.56 -25.69 -6.27
CA ALA A 34 21.14 -25.98 -6.49
C ALA A 34 20.76 -27.41 -6.00
N ALA A 35 20.82 -27.65 -4.69
CA ALA A 35 20.35 -28.90 -4.06
C ALA A 35 20.09 -28.66 -2.56
N ILE A 36 19.18 -29.45 -1.95
CA ILE A 36 18.74 -29.38 -0.53
C ILE A 36 17.91 -28.09 -0.27
N VAL A 37 16.59 -28.09 0.01
CA VAL A 37 15.66 -29.16 0.44
C VAL A 37 14.36 -29.17 -0.39
N ILE A 38 13.96 -30.33 -0.93
CA ILE A 38 12.53 -30.72 -1.07
C ILE A 38 12.42 -32.21 -0.71
N ALA A 39 12.11 -32.50 0.56
CA ALA A 39 11.63 -33.79 1.04
C ALA A 39 11.05 -33.63 2.46
N VAL A 40 9.94 -34.32 2.75
CA VAL A 40 9.33 -34.49 4.08
C VAL A 40 8.95 -33.20 4.83
N LEU A 41 7.67 -32.84 4.76
CA LEU A 41 6.86 -32.56 5.95
C LEU A 41 5.37 -32.61 5.60
N SER A 42 4.75 -33.77 5.84
CA SER A 42 3.30 -33.96 5.79
C SER A 42 2.91 -35.01 6.82
N THR A 43 1.73 -34.86 7.44
CA THR A 43 1.23 -35.59 8.62
C THR A 43 2.10 -35.44 9.89
N SER A 44 1.63 -35.62 11.12
CA SER A 44 0.37 -35.38 11.86
C SER A 44 0.51 -36.20 13.17
N ALA A 45 -0.24 -35.81 14.21
CA ALA A 45 -0.40 -36.51 15.50
C ALA A 45 0.77 -36.47 16.52
N ALA A 46 0.36 -36.71 17.78
CA ALA A 46 1.12 -36.84 19.03
C ALA A 46 0.39 -37.93 19.87
N PRO A 47 0.77 -38.31 21.12
CA PRO A 47 1.87 -37.86 21.98
C PRO A 47 2.69 -39.07 22.56
N ILE A 48 3.09 -39.03 23.84
CA ILE A 48 3.84 -40.06 24.63
C ILE A 48 5.36 -40.00 24.31
N VAL A 49 6.28 -39.80 25.27
CA VAL A 49 6.65 -40.67 26.42
C VAL A 49 6.91 -39.88 27.73
N ARG A 50 6.65 -40.52 28.89
CA ARG A 50 7.16 -40.11 30.22
C ARG A 50 8.33 -41.00 30.65
N SER A 51 9.36 -40.42 31.30
CA SER A 51 10.19 -40.97 32.41
C SER A 51 11.65 -40.46 32.31
N ILE A 52 12.46 -40.66 33.37
CA ILE A 52 13.92 -40.38 33.47
C ILE A 52 14.24 -38.86 33.42
N ILE A 53 14.70 -38.15 34.46
CA ILE A 53 15.21 -38.50 35.81
C ILE A 53 14.73 -37.45 36.86
N ARG A 54 14.60 -37.87 38.13
CA ARG A 54 14.58 -36.95 39.29
C ARG A 54 15.90 -37.06 40.08
N LYS A 55 16.68 -35.98 40.24
CA LYS A 55 17.18 -35.51 41.57
C LYS A 55 18.02 -34.21 41.51
N LYS A 56 17.69 -33.34 42.46
CA LYS A 56 18.29 -32.07 42.92
C LYS A 56 19.81 -31.84 42.77
N SER A 57 20.16 -30.56 42.57
CA SER A 57 21.03 -29.68 43.40
C SER A 57 22.29 -29.08 42.75
N SER A 58 22.65 -27.87 43.23
CA SER A 58 23.76 -26.99 42.82
C SER A 58 23.68 -26.52 41.35
N ILE A 59 23.48 -25.23 41.04
CA ILE A 59 24.38 -24.10 41.34
C ILE A 59 23.58 -22.78 41.41
N ARG A 60 23.83 -21.96 42.44
CA ARG A 60 23.70 -20.50 42.37
C ARG A 60 25.12 -19.94 42.23
N THR A 61 25.41 -19.14 41.21
CA THR A 61 26.45 -18.09 41.10
C THR A 61 26.51 -17.65 39.62
N ILE A 62 27.14 -16.50 39.33
CA ILE A 62 27.26 -15.84 38.01
C ILE A 62 25.99 -15.05 37.61
N CYS A 63 25.73 -13.99 38.37
CA CYS A 63 25.59 -12.67 37.74
C CYS A 63 26.98 -12.00 37.71
N ASN A 64 27.10 -10.88 36.99
CA ASN A 64 28.32 -10.09 36.78
C ASN A 64 29.42 -10.78 35.95
N ASN A 65 29.40 -10.55 34.64
CA ASN A 65 30.40 -9.70 33.97
C ASN A 65 30.14 -9.65 32.45
N PHE A 66 29.84 -8.46 31.91
CA PHE A 66 30.35 -7.92 30.64
C PHE A 66 29.70 -6.56 30.35
N LEU A 67 30.37 -5.47 30.74
CA LEU A 67 30.05 -4.10 30.34
C LEU A 67 31.34 -3.28 30.33
N ALA A 68 31.47 -2.35 29.36
CA ALA A 68 32.68 -1.60 29.02
C ALA A 68 33.87 -2.47 28.51
N ALA A 69 34.75 -2.02 27.62
CA ALA A 69 34.81 -0.76 26.85
C ALA A 69 35.08 -1.09 25.35
N THR A 70 34.86 -0.19 24.40
CA THR A 70 35.86 0.82 23.98
C THR A 70 35.19 1.86 23.07
N LEU A 71 35.64 3.12 23.11
CA LEU A 71 35.14 4.20 22.26
C LEU A 71 36.29 5.20 21.97
N ILE A 72 36.22 5.89 20.82
CA ILE A 72 37.05 7.04 20.39
C ILE A 72 38.50 6.70 19.97
N GLN A 73 38.76 6.76 18.66
CA GLN A 73 39.60 7.82 18.08
C GLN A 73 39.35 8.03 16.58
N LEU A 74 39.43 9.29 16.14
CA LEU A 74 39.26 9.75 14.75
C LEU A 74 40.51 10.53 14.32
N GLN A 75 41.10 10.20 13.17
CA GLN A 75 41.85 11.17 12.32
C GLN A 75 41.80 10.76 10.84
N PRO A 76 41.91 11.70 9.89
CA PRO A 76 41.72 11.45 8.45
C PRO A 76 43.01 11.20 7.67
N THR A 77 42.88 10.53 6.52
CA THR A 77 43.97 10.41 5.53
C THR A 77 44.10 11.67 4.67
N SER A 78 45.34 12.13 4.45
CA SER A 78 45.62 13.36 3.72
C SER A 78 46.23 13.12 2.33
N ILE A 79 45.53 13.62 1.31
CA ILE A 79 46.02 14.31 0.10
C ILE A 79 47.34 13.81 -0.52
N LEU A 80 47.28 13.36 -1.78
CA LEU A 80 48.40 13.46 -2.72
C LEU A 80 47.93 13.99 -4.08
N VAL A 81 48.14 15.30 -4.33
CA VAL A 81 47.92 15.94 -5.64
C VAL A 81 49.16 16.75 -6.03
N ARG A 82 49.68 16.50 -7.24
CA ARG A 82 50.91 17.15 -7.76
C ARG A 82 50.55 18.36 -8.63
N LYS A 83 51.47 19.33 -8.73
CA LYS A 83 51.16 20.75 -9.07
C LYS A 83 51.81 21.23 -10.37
N GLY A 84 51.09 22.04 -11.16
CA GLY A 84 51.64 22.86 -12.27
C GLY A 84 50.69 22.96 -13.49
N LYS A 85 50.66 24.07 -14.26
CA LYS A 85 51.31 25.39 -14.17
C LYS A 85 50.52 26.43 -15.00
N GLY A 86 50.51 27.71 -14.57
CA GLY A 86 50.15 28.89 -15.39
C GLY A 86 48.64 29.18 -15.54
N ALA A 87 48.18 30.43 -15.68
CA ALA A 87 48.87 31.71 -15.50
C ALA A 87 47.90 32.86 -15.12
N GLU A 88 48.39 33.78 -14.28
CA GLU A 88 48.25 35.27 -14.24
C GLU A 88 47.07 36.03 -14.92
N MET A 89 46.60 37.21 -14.44
CA MET A 89 47.20 38.18 -13.50
C MET A 89 46.20 39.23 -12.90
N ASN A 90 46.44 39.69 -11.64
CA ASN A 90 46.37 41.08 -11.07
C ASN A 90 45.14 42.03 -11.34
N ARG A 91 44.80 43.10 -10.59
CA ARG A 91 45.22 43.86 -9.35
C ARG A 91 44.06 44.85 -8.99
N ARG A 92 43.90 45.59 -7.88
CA ARG A 92 44.61 45.99 -6.61
C ARG A 92 43.68 45.62 -5.40
N ARG A 93 43.72 46.02 -4.10
CA ARG A 93 44.31 47.08 -3.20
C ARG A 93 43.60 48.46 -3.20
N THR A 94 43.36 49.18 -2.08
CA THR A 94 43.99 49.18 -0.72
C THR A 94 43.00 49.61 0.42
N LEU A 95 43.49 49.68 1.67
CA LEU A 95 42.85 49.83 3.00
C LEU A 95 43.43 51.11 3.73
N LEU A 96 43.00 51.69 4.88
CA LEU A 96 41.94 51.46 5.91
C LEU A 96 41.74 52.77 6.78
N LEU A 97 40.55 52.98 7.41
CA LEU A 97 40.26 53.90 8.58
C LEU A 97 40.49 55.44 8.39
N LEU A 98 40.05 56.40 9.24
CA LEU A 98 38.99 56.54 10.28
C LEU A 98 38.67 58.04 10.52
N SER A 99 37.43 58.38 10.90
CA SER A 99 37.09 59.41 11.91
C SER A 99 35.56 59.42 12.13
N ALA A 100 35.08 59.98 13.26
CA ALA A 100 33.69 59.85 13.69
C ALA A 100 33.08 61.17 14.21
N ALA A 101 31.76 61.29 14.08
CA ALA A 101 30.92 62.26 14.79
C ALA A 101 29.51 61.65 15.02
N LEU A 102 28.79 62.13 16.04
CA LEU A 102 27.56 61.49 16.54
C LEU A 102 26.28 62.03 15.90
N ALA A 103 25.29 61.14 15.74
CA ALA A 103 23.88 61.46 15.95
C ALA A 103 23.13 60.18 16.40
N PHE A 104 22.77 60.09 17.69
CA PHE A 104 21.96 58.98 18.21
C PHE A 104 20.47 59.28 18.03
N ALA A 105 19.78 58.50 17.20
CA ALA A 105 18.32 58.40 17.23
C ALA A 105 17.92 57.18 18.08
N VAL A 106 17.21 57.39 19.18
CA VAL A 106 16.83 56.32 20.10
C VAL A 106 15.57 55.61 19.60
N LEU A 107 15.73 54.41 19.05
CA LEU A 107 14.66 53.43 18.95
C LEU A 107 14.76 52.45 20.13
N PRO A 108 13.68 52.19 20.87
CA PRO A 108 13.73 51.25 21.99
C PRO A 108 13.90 49.82 21.47
N LEU A 109 15.02 49.20 21.80
CA LEU A 109 15.13 47.74 21.83
C LEU A 109 14.08 47.21 22.81
N GLN A 110 12.98 46.66 22.29
CA GLN A 110 12.09 45.84 23.10
C GLN A 110 12.89 44.62 23.56
N GLY A 111 13.27 44.64 24.84
CA GLY A 111 14.04 43.57 25.46
C GLY A 111 13.31 42.25 25.26
N GLN A 112 14.05 41.24 24.79
CA GLN A 112 13.55 39.90 24.54
C GLN A 112 13.03 39.32 25.86
N GLN A 113 11.71 39.41 26.09
CA GLN A 113 11.12 38.90 27.31
C GLN A 113 11.42 37.40 27.43
N PRO A 114 11.71 36.89 28.65
CA PRO A 114 11.74 35.45 28.86
C PRO A 114 10.38 34.91 28.44
N GLY A 115 10.37 34.08 27.39
CA GLY A 115 9.13 33.72 26.70
C GLY A 115 8.12 33.19 27.69
N THR A 116 6.88 33.69 27.61
CA THR A 116 5.76 33.16 28.39
C THR A 116 5.78 31.64 28.29
N PRO A 117 5.72 30.89 29.42
CA PRO A 117 5.59 29.45 29.34
C PRO A 117 4.41 29.16 28.44
N ARG A 118 4.61 28.33 27.40
CA ARG A 118 3.49 27.85 26.57
C ARG A 118 2.46 27.32 27.55
N GLN A 119 1.30 27.98 27.63
CA GLN A 119 0.17 27.44 28.39
C GLN A 119 -0.02 26.02 27.92
N GLY A 120 0.03 25.07 28.86
CA GLY A 120 0.25 23.66 28.55
C GLY A 120 -0.71 23.23 27.45
N GLY A 121 -0.18 22.95 26.27
CA GLY A 121 -0.98 22.70 25.08
C GLY A 121 -1.95 21.58 25.41
N GLN A 122 -3.24 21.92 25.46
CA GLN A 122 -4.27 20.98 25.87
C GLN A 122 -4.17 19.79 24.92
N ALA A 123 -3.83 18.62 25.47
CA ALA A 123 -3.60 17.44 24.64
C ALA A 123 -4.85 17.21 23.76
N PRO A 124 -4.70 16.79 22.50
CA PRO A 124 -5.84 16.54 21.63
C PRO A 124 -6.91 15.73 22.35
N ALA A 125 -8.20 15.97 22.09
CA ALA A 125 -9.30 15.36 22.85
C ALA A 125 -9.33 13.81 22.80
N THR A 126 -8.49 13.21 21.94
CA THR A 126 -8.25 11.78 21.74
C THR A 126 -6.96 11.24 22.40
N ALA A 127 -6.22 12.08 23.13
CA ALA A 127 -4.92 11.70 23.71
C ALA A 127 -5.09 10.72 24.88
N ASP A 128 -4.70 9.47 24.66
CA ASP A 128 -4.72 8.39 25.66
C ASP A 128 -3.98 8.82 26.95
N PRO A 129 -4.68 8.89 28.11
CA PRO A 129 -4.11 9.37 29.38
C PRO A 129 -3.18 8.34 30.05
N TYR A 130 -3.03 7.14 29.51
CA TYR A 130 -2.07 6.13 29.92
C TYR A 130 -0.86 6.11 28.98
N ALA A 131 -1.09 6.04 27.66
CA ALA A 131 0.00 5.93 26.68
C ALA A 131 0.81 7.22 26.51
N ASN A 132 0.16 8.39 26.54
CA ASN A 132 0.81 9.70 26.35
C ASN A 132 0.98 10.47 27.68
N ASN A 133 1.16 9.77 28.79
CA ASN A 133 1.23 10.39 30.12
C ASN A 133 2.63 10.96 30.42
N PRO A 134 2.78 12.28 30.73
CA PRO A 134 4.07 12.87 31.08
C PRO A 134 4.61 12.39 32.44
N ASN A 135 3.79 11.76 33.27
CA ASN A 135 4.15 11.19 34.58
C ASN A 135 4.13 9.65 34.53
N ALA A 136 4.65 9.06 33.45
CA ALA A 136 4.78 7.61 33.29
C ALA A 136 5.44 6.97 34.54
N GLY A 137 4.84 5.88 35.03
CA GLY A 137 5.26 5.20 36.27
C GLY A 137 4.61 5.72 37.57
N THR A 138 4.00 6.90 37.60
CA THR A 138 3.17 7.33 38.75
C THR A 138 1.68 6.99 38.59
N VAL A 139 1.27 6.60 37.38
CA VAL A 139 -0.12 6.27 37.04
C VAL A 139 -0.54 4.97 37.72
N LYS A 140 -1.68 5.00 38.41
CA LYS A 140 -2.32 3.80 38.98
C LYS A 140 -3.31 3.23 37.97
N PHE A 141 -3.31 1.92 37.82
CA PHE A 141 -4.25 1.17 36.98
C PHE A 141 -5.24 0.43 37.91
N PRO A 142 -6.33 1.06 38.37
CA PRO A 142 -7.20 0.51 39.43
C PRO A 142 -7.96 -0.77 39.02
N LEU A 143 -8.05 -1.05 37.71
CA LEU A 143 -8.68 -2.23 37.13
C LEU A 143 -7.68 -3.29 36.64
N ALA A 144 -6.37 -3.11 36.88
CA ALA A 144 -5.36 -4.07 36.47
C ALA A 144 -5.39 -5.33 37.36
N ALA A 145 -5.00 -6.47 36.78
CA ALA A 145 -4.85 -7.73 37.51
C ALA A 145 -3.84 -7.58 38.68
N PRO A 146 -4.12 -8.12 39.89
CA PRO A 146 -3.18 -8.06 41.00
C PRO A 146 -1.87 -8.78 40.66
N ALA A 147 -0.73 -8.16 40.97
CA ALA A 147 0.58 -8.71 40.63
C ALA A 147 0.77 -10.15 41.12
N GLY A 148 1.12 -11.05 40.19
CA GLY A 148 1.32 -12.47 40.46
C GLY A 148 0.05 -13.31 40.67
N LYS A 149 -1.14 -12.77 40.34
CA LYS A 149 -2.41 -13.51 40.38
C LYS A 149 -3.09 -13.49 39.02
N ASP A 150 -3.79 -14.57 38.70
CA ASP A 150 -4.84 -14.53 37.70
C ASP A 150 -5.99 -13.63 38.21
N SER A 151 -6.63 -12.92 37.29
CA SER A 151 -7.80 -12.08 37.55
C SER A 151 -9.12 -12.81 37.26
N GLY A 152 -9.09 -13.92 36.52
CA GLY A 152 -10.30 -14.57 35.98
C GLY A 152 -10.98 -13.78 34.85
N ALA A 153 -10.37 -12.68 34.37
CA ALA A 153 -10.97 -11.75 33.41
C ALA A 153 -11.22 -12.34 32.00
N ILE A 154 -10.82 -13.60 31.77
CA ILE A 154 -11.18 -14.37 30.57
C ILE A 154 -12.62 -14.89 30.61
N ASP A 155 -13.19 -15.08 31.80
CA ASP A 155 -14.53 -15.64 32.05
C ASP A 155 -15.47 -14.73 32.87
N HIS A 156 -14.97 -13.60 33.38
CA HIS A 156 -15.70 -12.66 34.23
C HIS A 156 -15.37 -11.19 33.88
N ALA A 157 -16.38 -10.32 33.82
CA ALA A 157 -16.15 -8.90 33.58
C ALA A 157 -15.46 -8.19 34.76
N LEU A 158 -14.69 -7.15 34.46
CA LEU A 158 -14.23 -6.19 35.46
C LEU A 158 -15.39 -5.27 35.89
N PRO A 159 -15.39 -4.68 37.10
CA PRO A 159 -16.49 -3.84 37.58
C PRO A 159 -16.84 -2.70 36.62
N GLY A 160 -18.08 -2.66 36.15
CA GLY A 160 -18.57 -1.70 35.15
C GLY A 160 -18.41 -2.13 33.69
N GLY A 161 -17.86 -3.31 33.42
CA GLY A 161 -17.85 -3.91 32.08
C GLY A 161 -19.26 -4.28 31.59
N VAL A 162 -19.41 -4.33 30.26
CA VAL A 162 -20.69 -4.70 29.59
C VAL A 162 -20.62 -6.04 28.85
N ASN A 163 -19.42 -6.61 28.71
CA ASN A 163 -19.16 -7.90 28.09
C ASN A 163 -18.96 -8.93 29.19
N GLU A 164 -20.05 -9.63 29.52
CA GLU A 164 -20.13 -10.58 30.62
C GLU A 164 -19.87 -12.02 30.18
N GLY A 165 -19.34 -12.82 31.09
CA GLY A 165 -18.97 -14.21 30.82
C GLY A 165 -17.65 -14.32 30.05
N ARG A 166 -17.52 -15.37 29.24
CA ARG A 166 -16.29 -15.66 28.49
C ARG A 166 -16.09 -14.72 27.32
N ILE A 167 -14.87 -14.22 27.15
CA ILE A 167 -14.50 -13.40 25.99
C ILE A 167 -14.67 -14.21 24.69
N ASP A 168 -15.61 -13.77 23.85
CA ASP A 168 -15.85 -14.24 22.48
C ASP A 168 -16.05 -13.03 21.56
N GLU A 169 -15.26 -12.95 20.49
CA GLU A 169 -15.33 -11.91 19.45
C GLU A 169 -16.74 -11.80 18.84
N LYS A 170 -17.45 -12.93 18.70
CA LYS A 170 -18.77 -12.99 18.05
C LYS A 170 -19.90 -12.38 18.87
N THR A 171 -19.73 -12.28 20.19
CA THR A 171 -20.70 -11.68 21.11
C THR A 171 -20.21 -10.37 21.73
N TRP A 172 -19.03 -9.89 21.30
CA TRP A 172 -18.39 -8.71 21.87
C TRP A 172 -19.14 -7.42 21.53
N LYS A 173 -19.57 -6.69 22.57
CA LYS A 173 -20.13 -5.34 22.43
C LYS A 173 -18.97 -4.36 22.39
N TYR A 174 -18.79 -3.70 21.25
CA TYR A 174 -17.77 -2.67 21.07
C TYR A 174 -18.12 -1.41 21.88
N GLY A 175 -17.08 -0.70 22.34
CA GLY A 175 -17.22 0.58 23.04
C GLY A 175 -17.09 1.78 22.11
N HIS A 176 -17.68 2.90 22.51
CA HIS A 176 -17.87 4.12 21.70
C HIS A 176 -16.60 4.98 21.47
N THR A 177 -15.43 4.56 21.96
CA THR A 177 -14.17 5.34 21.91
C THR A 177 -13.77 5.74 20.49
N PHE A 178 -14.14 4.94 19.49
CA PHE A 178 -13.79 5.14 18.09
C PHE A 178 -15.00 5.39 17.17
N ASP A 179 -16.15 5.73 17.75
CA ASP A 179 -17.33 6.12 16.97
C ASP A 179 -17.08 7.44 16.24
N ALA A 180 -17.65 7.59 15.05
CA ALA A 180 -17.63 8.86 14.34
C ALA A 180 -18.43 9.93 15.14
N PRO A 181 -17.98 11.19 15.19
CA PRO A 181 -18.70 12.24 15.90
C PRO A 181 -20.08 12.51 15.27
N PRO A 182 -21.07 13.02 16.04
CA PRO A 182 -22.32 13.50 15.49
C PRO A 182 -22.08 14.53 14.38
N ASN A 183 -22.77 14.37 13.25
CA ASN A 183 -22.58 15.16 12.01
C ASN A 183 -21.18 15.02 11.38
N ASN A 184 -20.58 13.82 11.41
CA ASN A 184 -19.33 13.53 10.70
C ASN A 184 -19.42 13.93 9.20
N GLU A 185 -18.45 14.72 8.73
CA GLU A 185 -18.35 15.14 7.33
C GLU A 185 -17.45 14.19 6.53
N ILE A 186 -17.88 13.85 5.32
CA ILE A 186 -17.07 13.08 4.38
C ILE A 186 -16.04 14.00 3.73
N TRP A 187 -14.80 13.90 4.19
CA TRP A 187 -13.65 14.70 3.76
C TRP A 187 -12.88 14.08 2.57
N ASN A 188 -13.13 12.81 2.22
CA ASN A 188 -12.60 12.21 0.98
C ASN A 188 -13.36 12.77 -0.26
N PRO A 189 -12.72 13.53 -1.17
CA PRO A 189 -13.39 14.13 -2.32
C PRO A 189 -13.90 13.11 -3.35
N VAL A 190 -13.23 11.97 -3.51
CA VAL A 190 -13.69 10.86 -4.37
C VAL A 190 -14.98 10.27 -3.81
N LYS A 191 -15.03 10.04 -2.48
CA LYS A 191 -16.23 9.54 -1.80
C LYS A 191 -17.39 10.54 -1.94
N VAL A 192 -17.15 11.84 -1.81
CA VAL A 192 -18.15 12.91 -2.03
C VAL A 192 -18.68 12.89 -3.47
N LYS A 193 -17.81 12.81 -4.49
CA LYS A 193 -18.25 12.69 -5.91
C LYS A 193 -19.08 11.43 -6.13
N MET A 194 -18.63 10.28 -5.62
CA MET A 194 -19.39 9.04 -5.69
C MET A 194 -20.79 9.21 -5.09
N MET A 195 -20.91 9.73 -3.86
CA MET A 195 -22.20 9.94 -3.19
C MET A 195 -23.20 10.78 -3.99
N ARG A 196 -22.73 11.72 -4.82
CA ARG A 196 -23.57 12.57 -5.69
C ARG A 196 -24.00 11.93 -7.01
N GLY A 197 -23.50 10.74 -7.34
CA GLY A 197 -23.71 10.11 -8.65
C GLY A 197 -22.69 10.53 -9.72
N GLU A 198 -21.71 11.36 -9.37
CA GLU A 198 -20.71 11.85 -10.33
C GLU A 198 -19.73 10.74 -10.77
N LYS A 199 -19.18 10.88 -11.98
CA LYS A 199 -18.14 9.99 -12.50
C LYS A 199 -16.77 10.31 -11.86
N ILE A 200 -16.02 9.27 -11.48
CA ILE A 200 -14.64 9.40 -10.96
C ILE A 200 -13.62 8.70 -11.88
N THR A 201 -12.42 9.25 -12.02
CA THR A 201 -11.34 8.68 -12.84
C THR A 201 -10.00 8.68 -12.11
N GLY A 202 -9.40 7.50 -11.97
CA GLY A 202 -8.05 7.31 -11.44
C GLY A 202 -7.00 7.35 -12.54
N GLY A 203 -5.97 8.19 -12.37
CA GLY A 203 -4.81 8.23 -13.27
C GLY A 203 -3.80 7.17 -12.88
N THR A 204 -3.50 6.19 -13.75
CA THR A 204 -2.56 5.11 -13.40
C THR A 204 -1.10 5.57 -13.48
N VAL A 205 -0.39 5.53 -12.36
CA VAL A 205 1.09 5.56 -12.35
C VAL A 205 1.56 4.11 -12.31
N PHE A 206 2.05 3.62 -13.45
CA PHE A 206 2.33 2.20 -13.68
C PHE A 206 3.80 1.82 -13.42
N ALA A 207 4.75 2.59 -13.96
CA ALA A 207 6.17 2.24 -14.00
C ALA A 207 7.09 3.25 -13.30
N SER A 208 6.68 4.51 -13.19
CA SER A 208 7.52 5.54 -12.55
C SER A 208 7.58 5.37 -11.04
N SER A 209 8.80 5.43 -10.51
CA SER A 209 9.10 5.51 -9.08
C SER A 209 9.51 6.92 -8.64
N ASP A 210 9.47 7.89 -9.55
CA ASP A 210 9.88 9.27 -9.30
C ASP A 210 8.74 10.10 -8.70
N PRO A 211 8.94 10.74 -7.52
CA PRO A 211 7.94 11.62 -6.92
C PRO A 211 7.55 12.82 -7.79
N SER A 212 8.43 13.35 -8.64
CA SER A 212 8.08 14.49 -9.51
C SER A 212 7.03 14.10 -10.56
N THR A 213 7.17 12.90 -11.13
CA THR A 213 6.20 12.28 -12.05
C THR A 213 4.87 12.03 -11.36
N TYR A 214 4.88 11.48 -10.13
CA TYR A 214 3.67 11.30 -9.33
C TYR A 214 2.96 12.63 -9.09
N CYS A 215 3.67 13.67 -8.63
CA CYS A 215 3.08 14.97 -8.33
C CYS A 215 2.59 15.73 -9.56
N ALA A 216 3.23 15.55 -10.72
CA ALA A 216 2.73 16.06 -11.99
C ALA A 216 1.40 15.38 -12.36
N MET A 217 1.33 14.04 -12.29
CA MET A 217 0.11 13.30 -12.64
C MET A 217 -1.02 13.56 -11.64
N ALA A 218 -0.72 13.67 -10.34
CA ALA A 218 -1.69 13.94 -9.28
C ALA A 218 -2.30 15.34 -9.36
N ASN A 219 -1.72 16.26 -10.14
CA ASN A 219 -2.26 17.59 -10.38
C ASN A 219 -2.84 17.78 -11.81
N ALA A 220 -2.76 16.75 -12.66
CA ALA A 220 -3.20 16.75 -14.05
C ALA A 220 -4.73 16.71 -14.26
N GLY A 221 -5.52 16.55 -13.19
CA GLY A 221 -7.00 16.58 -13.24
C GLY A 221 -7.72 15.24 -13.07
N TYR A 222 -7.02 14.21 -12.60
CA TYR A 222 -7.66 12.98 -12.10
C TYR A 222 -8.30 13.20 -10.71
N ASP A 223 -9.23 12.33 -10.32
CA ASP A 223 -9.86 12.37 -8.99
C ASP A 223 -9.01 11.66 -7.93
N PHE A 224 -8.30 10.60 -8.35
CA PHE A 224 -7.28 9.91 -7.56
C PHE A 224 -6.12 9.46 -8.45
N ILE A 225 -4.98 9.13 -7.85
CA ILE A 225 -3.95 8.35 -8.53
C ILE A 225 -4.21 6.87 -8.28
N TRP A 226 -4.24 6.08 -9.35
CA TRP A 226 -4.19 4.63 -9.30
C TRP A 226 -2.71 4.23 -9.28
N THR A 227 -2.15 4.12 -8.08
CA THR A 227 -0.79 3.59 -7.91
C THR A 227 -0.84 2.09 -8.21
N GLU A 228 -0.13 1.60 -9.21
CA GLU A 228 -0.06 0.16 -9.50
C GLU A 228 0.88 -0.56 -8.50
N MET A 229 0.48 -1.72 -7.96
CA MET A 229 1.36 -2.63 -7.20
C MET A 229 1.28 -4.10 -7.67
N GLN A 230 0.29 -4.47 -8.50
CA GLN A 230 0.09 -5.86 -8.93
C GLN A 230 0.98 -6.25 -10.12
N HIS A 231 1.41 -5.28 -10.95
CA HIS A 231 2.09 -5.53 -12.22
C HIS A 231 3.41 -4.73 -12.41
N ASN A 232 4.06 -4.32 -11.32
CA ASN A 232 5.39 -3.72 -11.35
C ASN A 232 6.26 -4.24 -10.21
N SER A 233 7.49 -3.72 -10.12
CA SER A 233 8.49 -4.10 -9.11
C SER A 233 8.71 -3.00 -8.06
N ARG A 234 7.70 -2.18 -7.75
CA ARG A 234 7.79 -1.16 -6.69
C ARG A 234 7.51 -1.78 -5.32
N ASP A 235 7.88 -1.06 -4.27
CA ASP A 235 7.58 -1.41 -2.88
C ASP A 235 6.88 -0.26 -2.14
N TRP A 236 6.46 -0.54 -0.91
CA TRP A 236 5.75 0.41 -0.06
C TRP A 236 6.60 1.59 0.43
N ASP A 237 7.93 1.45 0.47
CA ASP A 237 8.85 2.57 0.76
C ASP A 237 8.85 3.57 -0.41
N ASN A 238 8.90 3.09 -1.65
CA ASN A 238 8.79 3.95 -2.82
C ASN A 238 7.39 4.60 -2.95
N VAL A 239 6.32 3.86 -2.68
CA VAL A 239 4.95 4.40 -2.71
C VAL A 239 4.75 5.48 -1.65
N ALA A 240 5.17 5.24 -0.39
CA ALA A 240 5.11 6.23 0.67
C ALA A 240 5.88 7.52 0.30
N LYS A 241 7.09 7.39 -0.28
CA LYS A 241 7.90 8.54 -0.73
C LYS A 241 7.27 9.33 -1.87
N MET A 242 6.60 8.66 -2.82
CA MET A 242 5.85 9.37 -3.87
C MET A 242 4.69 10.16 -3.28
N TRP A 243 3.85 9.53 -2.44
CA TRP A 243 2.68 10.18 -1.85
C TRP A 243 3.07 11.34 -0.91
N GLN A 244 4.13 11.19 -0.12
CA GLN A 244 4.64 12.22 0.79
C GLN A 244 5.23 13.46 0.08
N ALA A 245 5.58 13.39 -1.20
CA ALA A 245 6.14 14.53 -1.93
C ALA A 245 5.07 15.61 -2.28
N CYS A 246 3.78 15.27 -2.25
CA CYS A 246 2.69 16.21 -2.48
C CYS A 246 1.38 15.72 -1.81
N PRO A 247 1.27 15.76 -0.46
CA PRO A 247 0.12 15.24 0.29
C PRO A 247 -1.19 16.00 0.04
N HIS A 248 -1.14 17.15 -0.63
CA HIS A 248 -2.28 18.00 -0.96
C HIS A 248 -2.42 18.23 -2.47
N ALA A 249 -2.02 17.25 -3.29
CA ALA A 249 -2.33 17.25 -4.73
C ALA A 249 -3.84 17.13 -4.97
N LYS A 250 -4.31 17.56 -6.16
CA LYS A 250 -5.75 17.53 -6.50
C LYS A 250 -6.34 16.12 -6.50
N ALA A 251 -5.59 15.16 -7.04
CA ALA A 251 -5.95 13.75 -7.04
C ALA A 251 -5.42 13.10 -5.75
N ILE A 252 -6.30 12.43 -5.00
CA ILE A 252 -5.90 11.81 -3.73
C ILE A 252 -5.10 10.50 -3.93
N PRO A 253 -4.32 10.07 -2.92
CA PRO A 253 -3.64 8.79 -2.96
C PRO A 253 -4.62 7.61 -3.07
N GLY A 254 -4.38 6.75 -4.06
CA GLY A 254 -5.06 5.48 -4.25
C GLY A 254 -4.12 4.43 -4.83
N VAL A 255 -4.53 3.17 -4.76
CA VAL A 255 -3.67 2.05 -5.12
C VAL A 255 -4.46 0.83 -5.56
N ARG A 256 -3.95 0.13 -6.58
CA ARG A 256 -4.24 -1.29 -6.81
C ARG A 256 -3.19 -2.10 -6.09
N VAL A 257 -3.56 -2.73 -4.98
CA VAL A 257 -2.67 -3.58 -4.17
C VAL A 257 -2.30 -4.85 -4.92
N ALA A 258 -1.26 -5.57 -4.49
CA ALA A 258 -0.87 -6.83 -5.13
C ALA A 258 -1.87 -7.97 -4.85
N TYR A 259 -2.44 -8.04 -3.64
CA TYR A 259 -3.35 -9.10 -3.22
C TYR A 259 -4.27 -8.67 -2.06
N ALA A 260 -5.28 -9.50 -1.74
CA ALA A 260 -6.27 -9.30 -0.68
C ALA A 260 -5.77 -9.71 0.72
N ASP A 261 -4.63 -9.19 1.18
CA ASP A 261 -4.03 -9.54 2.48
C ASP A 261 -3.73 -8.35 3.41
N GLU A 262 -3.47 -8.67 4.67
CA GLU A 262 -3.21 -7.69 5.75
C GLU A 262 -1.99 -6.82 5.45
N ARG A 263 -0.91 -7.39 4.90
CA ARG A 263 0.34 -6.67 4.66
C ARG A 263 0.15 -5.62 3.58
N GLU A 264 -0.39 -6.01 2.42
CA GLU A 264 -0.55 -5.10 1.29
C GLU A 264 -1.60 -4.02 1.56
N ILE A 265 -2.74 -4.37 2.17
CA ILE A 265 -3.80 -3.40 2.43
C ILE A 265 -3.50 -2.53 3.65
N GLN A 266 -2.87 -3.05 4.71
CA GLN A 266 -2.46 -2.19 5.82
C GLN A 266 -1.34 -1.23 5.41
N HIS A 267 -0.33 -1.67 4.64
CA HIS A 267 0.69 -0.74 4.14
C HIS A 267 0.07 0.36 3.26
N ALA A 268 -0.91 0.03 2.42
CA ALA A 268 -1.69 1.03 1.67
C ALA A 268 -2.34 2.07 2.60
N MET A 269 -3.08 1.59 3.61
CA MET A 269 -3.83 2.46 4.52
C MET A 269 -2.92 3.31 5.42
N ASP A 270 -1.85 2.74 5.96
CA ASP A 270 -0.90 3.45 6.84
C ASP A 270 0.02 4.40 6.06
N ALA A 271 0.28 4.14 4.77
CA ALA A 271 0.94 5.10 3.86
C ALA A 271 0.04 6.26 3.44
N GLY A 272 -1.28 6.15 3.62
CA GLY A 272 -2.24 7.24 3.39
C GLY A 272 -3.23 7.05 2.23
N ALA A 273 -3.42 5.84 1.71
CA ALA A 273 -4.41 5.58 0.68
C ALA A 273 -5.84 5.93 1.14
N LEU A 274 -6.65 6.46 0.21
CA LEU A 274 -8.08 6.74 0.40
C LEU A 274 -8.98 6.03 -0.62
N VAL A 275 -8.38 5.48 -1.68
CA VAL A 275 -9.00 4.53 -2.63
C VAL A 275 -8.18 3.25 -2.65
N ILE A 276 -8.75 2.14 -2.21
CA ILE A 276 -8.18 0.80 -2.29
C ILE A 276 -8.86 0.05 -3.42
N VAL A 277 -8.07 -0.50 -4.35
CA VAL A 277 -8.52 -1.40 -5.40
C VAL A 277 -7.88 -2.77 -5.18
N VAL A 278 -8.69 -3.81 -4.98
CA VAL A 278 -8.19 -5.18 -4.76
C VAL A 278 -8.38 -6.02 -6.02
N PRO A 279 -7.31 -6.56 -6.62
CA PRO A 279 -7.40 -7.29 -7.87
C PRO A 279 -7.78 -8.76 -7.72
N THR A 280 -8.20 -9.35 -8.83
CA THR A 280 -8.45 -10.78 -9.01
C THR A 280 -9.36 -11.41 -7.96
N VAL A 281 -10.43 -10.75 -7.51
CA VAL A 281 -11.33 -11.35 -6.51
C VAL A 281 -12.05 -12.55 -7.13
N ARG A 282 -11.87 -13.72 -6.53
CA ARG A 282 -12.39 -15.04 -6.96
C ARG A 282 -13.55 -15.55 -6.12
N THR A 283 -13.61 -15.17 -4.84
CA THR A 283 -14.66 -15.60 -3.91
C THR A 283 -15.03 -14.51 -2.92
N VAL A 284 -16.19 -14.68 -2.28
CA VAL A 284 -16.68 -13.79 -1.22
C VAL A 284 -15.71 -13.73 -0.02
N GLU A 285 -14.88 -14.74 0.20
CA GLU A 285 -13.88 -14.79 1.28
C GLU A 285 -12.67 -13.90 0.99
N GLU A 286 -12.24 -13.83 -0.27
CA GLU A 286 -11.20 -12.88 -0.70
C GLU A 286 -11.68 -11.42 -0.55
N GLY A 287 -12.95 -11.14 -0.89
CA GLY A 287 -13.57 -9.83 -0.65
C GLY A 287 -13.77 -9.51 0.84
N LYS A 288 -14.18 -10.50 1.65
CA LYS A 288 -14.24 -10.34 3.11
C LYS A 288 -12.86 -10.05 3.70
N ALA A 289 -11.78 -10.62 3.17
CA ALA A 289 -10.41 -10.28 3.55
C ALA A 289 -10.04 -8.85 3.12
N ALA A 290 -10.36 -8.44 1.88
CA ALA A 290 -10.19 -7.06 1.42
C ALA A 290 -10.86 -6.03 2.35
N ARG A 291 -12.11 -6.32 2.73
CA ARG A 291 -12.89 -5.55 3.70
C ARG A 291 -12.25 -5.56 5.10
N ASP A 292 -11.89 -6.73 5.61
CA ASP A 292 -11.28 -6.89 6.94
C ASP A 292 -10.01 -6.05 7.08
N TRP A 293 -9.14 -6.02 6.07
CA TRP A 293 -7.87 -5.28 6.15
C TRP A 293 -7.99 -3.80 5.76
N THR A 294 -9.03 -3.41 5.02
CA THR A 294 -9.28 -1.99 4.71
C THR A 294 -9.84 -1.23 5.92
N TYR A 295 -10.77 -1.85 6.66
CA TYR A 295 -11.58 -1.18 7.68
C TYR A 295 -11.16 -1.52 9.11
N PHE A 296 -11.22 -0.52 9.99
CA PHE A 296 -11.05 -0.73 11.42
C PHE A 296 -12.26 -1.46 12.04
N PRO A 297 -12.07 -2.18 13.16
CA PRO A 297 -13.17 -2.68 13.97
C PRO A 297 -14.15 -1.56 14.39
N PRO A 298 -15.47 -1.83 14.42
CA PRO A 298 -16.11 -3.15 14.22
C PRO A 298 -16.38 -3.53 12.76
N LEU A 299 -16.15 -2.66 11.78
CA LEU A 299 -16.47 -2.94 10.37
C LEU A 299 -15.49 -3.94 9.73
N GLY A 300 -14.22 -3.88 10.11
CA GLY A 300 -13.18 -4.83 9.71
C GLY A 300 -12.26 -5.21 10.88
N LYS A 301 -11.01 -5.57 10.58
CA LYS A 301 -10.00 -6.09 11.52
C LYS A 301 -8.65 -5.37 11.46
N ARG A 302 -8.51 -4.34 10.61
CA ARG A 302 -7.25 -3.62 10.39
C ARG A 302 -6.58 -3.21 11.71
N SER A 303 -5.30 -3.52 11.85
CA SER A 303 -4.51 -3.09 13.00
C SER A 303 -4.24 -1.59 12.96
N GLN A 304 -4.12 -0.94 14.12
CA GLN A 304 -3.83 0.49 14.21
C GLN A 304 -2.33 0.71 14.34
N GLY A 305 -1.65 0.82 13.20
CA GLY A 305 -0.24 1.19 13.13
C GLY A 305 0.02 2.68 13.44
N GLY A 306 1.30 3.04 13.46
CA GLY A 306 1.75 4.41 13.27
C GLY A 306 2.31 4.53 11.85
N GLY A 307 1.82 5.49 11.07
CA GLY A 307 2.18 5.65 9.66
C GLY A 307 1.92 7.06 9.16
N ALA A 308 2.27 7.33 7.89
CA ALA A 308 2.10 8.64 7.26
C ALA A 308 0.66 9.14 7.36
N ALA A 309 -0.34 8.27 7.21
CA ALA A 309 -1.76 8.59 7.34
C ALA A 309 -2.13 9.30 8.67
N PHE A 310 -1.41 8.98 9.76
CA PHE A 310 -1.65 9.55 11.08
C PHE A 310 -0.91 10.87 11.34
N SER A 311 -0.03 11.31 10.43
CA SER A 311 0.73 12.55 10.61
C SER A 311 -0.16 13.78 10.37
N PRO A 312 0.12 14.92 11.02
CA PRO A 312 -0.65 16.16 10.82
C PRO A 312 -0.64 16.69 9.38
N GLU A 313 0.40 16.33 8.60
CA GLU A 313 0.63 16.70 7.20
C GLU A 313 -0.16 15.84 6.20
N PHE A 314 -0.71 14.70 6.63
CA PHE A 314 -1.67 13.87 5.90
C PHE A 314 -3.05 13.99 6.57
N TRP A 315 -3.52 12.92 7.21
CA TRP A 315 -4.91 12.79 7.66
C TRP A 315 -5.04 12.87 9.19
N GLY A 316 -3.94 13.01 9.93
CA GLY A 316 -3.97 13.16 11.40
C GLY A 316 -4.76 14.37 11.89
N SER A 317 -4.93 15.39 11.02
CA SER A 317 -5.63 16.64 11.29
C SER A 317 -7.06 16.73 10.73
N VAL A 318 -7.64 15.64 10.19
CA VAL A 318 -8.99 15.71 9.57
C VAL A 318 -10.10 16.02 10.58
N PRO A 319 -11.22 16.66 10.16
CA PRO A 319 -12.40 16.84 10.99
C PRO A 319 -12.84 15.52 11.65
N GLY A 320 -13.20 15.57 12.93
CA GLY A 320 -13.57 14.39 13.72
C GLY A 320 -12.42 13.42 14.08
N GLY A 321 -11.22 13.61 13.53
CA GLY A 321 -10.05 12.78 13.77
C GLY A 321 -10.01 11.52 12.90
N TYR A 322 -8.80 11.14 12.45
CA TYR A 322 -8.59 10.05 11.50
C TYR A 322 -9.22 8.72 11.92
N ARG A 323 -8.90 8.21 13.13
CA ARG A 323 -9.34 6.88 13.59
C ARG A 323 -10.86 6.76 13.69
N ASN A 324 -11.56 7.84 14.04
CA ASN A 324 -13.01 7.87 14.22
C ASN A 324 -13.76 8.02 12.88
N THR A 325 -13.15 8.65 11.87
CA THR A 325 -13.84 9.03 10.62
C THR A 325 -13.40 8.29 9.37
N ILE A 326 -12.25 7.58 9.41
CA ILE A 326 -11.68 6.93 8.22
C ILE A 326 -12.57 5.81 7.65
N ASN A 327 -13.31 5.06 8.49
CA ASN A 327 -14.17 3.98 7.99
C ASN A 327 -15.26 4.49 7.03
N ASP A 328 -15.81 5.68 7.28
CA ASP A 328 -16.78 6.31 6.38
C ASP A 328 -16.11 6.82 5.09
N ASN A 329 -14.85 7.26 5.22
CA ASN A 329 -14.12 8.00 4.18
C ASN A 329 -13.35 7.12 3.18
N VAL A 330 -13.02 5.86 3.46
CA VAL A 330 -12.33 4.99 2.47
C VAL A 330 -13.29 4.52 1.37
N VAL A 331 -12.78 4.46 0.13
CA VAL A 331 -13.41 3.80 -1.01
C VAL A 331 -12.72 2.46 -1.25
N LEU A 332 -13.40 1.34 -0.94
CA LEU A 332 -12.98 0.00 -1.34
C LEU A 332 -13.63 -0.37 -2.68
N ILE A 333 -12.82 -0.81 -3.63
CA ILE A 333 -13.21 -1.29 -4.96
C ILE A 333 -12.68 -2.71 -5.14
N GLU A 334 -13.55 -3.66 -5.46
CA GLU A 334 -13.16 -5.06 -5.70
C GLU A 334 -13.22 -5.40 -7.19
N MET A 335 -12.13 -5.92 -7.75
CA MET A 335 -12.05 -6.24 -9.18
C MET A 335 -12.54 -7.66 -9.44
N ILE A 336 -13.62 -7.76 -10.21
CA ILE A 336 -14.14 -9.01 -10.74
C ILE A 336 -13.42 -9.30 -12.05
N GLU A 337 -12.40 -10.16 -11.97
CA GLU A 337 -11.48 -10.45 -13.07
C GLU A 337 -11.54 -11.91 -13.55
N THR A 338 -12.27 -12.77 -12.84
CA THR A 338 -12.28 -14.23 -13.05
C THR A 338 -13.70 -14.79 -13.19
N ILE A 339 -13.83 -15.98 -13.79
CA ILE A 339 -15.13 -16.69 -13.86
C ILE A 339 -15.71 -16.98 -12.47
N GLY A 340 -14.86 -17.31 -11.48
CA GLY A 340 -15.28 -17.54 -10.09
C GLY A 340 -15.81 -16.28 -9.42
N GLY A 341 -15.13 -15.15 -9.60
CA GLY A 341 -15.58 -13.84 -9.11
C GLY A 341 -16.86 -13.38 -9.80
N ALA A 342 -16.99 -13.58 -11.13
CA ALA A 342 -18.21 -13.27 -11.86
C ALA A 342 -19.40 -14.10 -11.37
N ALA A 343 -19.20 -15.38 -11.05
CA ALA A 343 -20.23 -16.25 -10.49
C ALA A 343 -20.64 -15.92 -9.04
N GLN A 344 -19.95 -14.99 -8.37
CA GLN A 344 -20.23 -14.51 -7.00
C GLN A 344 -20.30 -12.97 -6.94
N ALA A 345 -20.49 -12.31 -8.08
CA ALA A 345 -20.29 -10.86 -8.18
C ALA A 345 -21.29 -10.06 -7.33
N TYR A 346 -22.49 -10.59 -7.11
CA TYR A 346 -23.52 -9.99 -6.27
C TYR A 346 -23.15 -10.10 -4.79
N GLU A 347 -22.79 -11.30 -4.33
CA GLU A 347 -22.40 -11.59 -2.95
C GLU A 347 -21.10 -10.87 -2.56
N ILE A 348 -20.20 -10.63 -3.53
CA ILE A 348 -19.03 -9.75 -3.39
C ILE A 348 -19.47 -8.28 -3.30
N ALA A 349 -20.33 -7.81 -4.19
CA ALA A 349 -20.82 -6.43 -4.17
C ALA A 349 -21.60 -6.09 -2.89
N GLU A 350 -22.34 -7.02 -2.29
CA GLU A 350 -23.06 -6.81 -1.03
C GLU A 350 -22.17 -6.61 0.20
N ILE A 351 -20.89 -6.98 0.15
CA ILE A 351 -19.98 -6.95 1.33
C ILE A 351 -19.99 -5.54 1.99
N PRO A 352 -20.29 -5.45 3.30
CA PRO A 352 -20.34 -4.15 4.01
C PRO A 352 -18.99 -3.41 3.95
N GLY A 353 -19.00 -2.21 3.38
CA GLY A 353 -17.80 -1.39 3.13
C GLY A 353 -17.41 -1.31 1.65
N VAL A 354 -17.69 -2.34 0.84
CA VAL A 354 -17.47 -2.28 -0.62
C VAL A 354 -18.30 -1.15 -1.21
N ALA A 355 -17.64 -0.20 -1.86
CA ALA A 355 -18.25 0.97 -2.47
C ALA A 355 -18.52 0.76 -3.97
N ALA A 356 -17.73 -0.11 -4.61
CA ALA A 356 -17.81 -0.40 -6.03
C ALA A 356 -17.25 -1.78 -6.38
N VAL A 357 -17.69 -2.35 -7.51
CA VAL A 357 -17.04 -3.49 -8.16
C VAL A 357 -16.53 -3.09 -9.54
N PHE A 358 -15.38 -3.63 -9.96
CA PHE A 358 -14.72 -3.29 -11.22
C PHE A 358 -14.75 -4.47 -12.18
N ALA A 359 -15.33 -4.29 -13.36
CA ALA A 359 -15.31 -5.29 -14.43
C ALA A 359 -13.98 -5.19 -15.21
N ALA A 360 -13.05 -6.11 -14.95
CA ALA A 360 -11.69 -6.00 -15.45
C ALA A 360 -11.52 -6.52 -16.88
N SER A 361 -11.31 -5.60 -17.83
CA SER A 361 -11.46 -5.94 -19.25
C SER A 361 -10.42 -6.91 -19.81
N GLY A 362 -9.16 -6.78 -19.39
CA GLY A 362 -8.06 -7.64 -19.86
C GLY A 362 -8.18 -9.04 -19.28
N ASP A 363 -8.27 -9.13 -17.97
CA ASP A 363 -8.26 -10.42 -17.28
C ASP A 363 -9.56 -11.20 -17.40
N LEU A 364 -10.75 -10.58 -17.50
CA LEU A 364 -11.95 -11.32 -17.88
C LEU A 364 -11.81 -11.97 -19.27
N GLY A 365 -11.03 -11.37 -20.18
CA GLY A 365 -10.69 -12.01 -21.46
C GLY A 365 -9.67 -13.14 -21.31
N ASN A 366 -8.62 -12.92 -20.51
CA ASN A 366 -7.58 -13.91 -20.16
C ASN A 366 -8.16 -15.18 -19.52
N PHE A 367 -9.04 -15.02 -18.53
CA PHE A 367 -9.64 -16.13 -17.77
C PHE A 367 -10.85 -16.78 -18.44
N SER A 368 -11.50 -16.12 -19.42
CA SER A 368 -12.61 -16.71 -20.19
C SER A 368 -12.19 -17.29 -21.54
N GLY A 369 -11.08 -16.83 -22.11
CA GLY A 369 -10.66 -17.12 -23.49
C GLY A 369 -11.34 -16.26 -24.56
N TYR A 370 -12.29 -15.39 -24.19
CA TYR A 370 -13.06 -14.55 -25.11
C TYR A 370 -12.56 -13.10 -25.16
N LYS A 371 -12.87 -12.39 -26.25
CA LYS A 371 -12.48 -10.99 -26.48
C LYS A 371 -13.63 -10.04 -26.20
N GLN A 372 -13.31 -8.79 -25.89
CA GLN A 372 -14.31 -7.72 -25.80
C GLN A 372 -15.16 -7.66 -27.09
N GLY A 373 -16.48 -7.56 -26.94
CA GLY A 373 -17.46 -7.63 -28.02
C GLY A 373 -17.94 -9.05 -28.40
N GLU A 374 -17.31 -10.12 -27.91
CA GLU A 374 -17.82 -11.49 -28.10
C GLU A 374 -18.95 -11.80 -27.09
N PRO A 375 -20.01 -12.57 -27.45
CA PRO A 375 -21.22 -12.67 -26.61
C PRO A 375 -20.99 -13.20 -25.19
N ASP A 376 -20.12 -14.19 -25.00
CA ASP A 376 -19.81 -14.73 -23.67
C ASP A 376 -18.96 -13.77 -22.83
N TYR A 377 -18.12 -12.93 -23.47
CA TYR A 377 -17.39 -11.88 -22.77
C TYR A 377 -18.35 -10.80 -22.25
N GLU A 378 -19.21 -10.26 -23.12
CA GLU A 378 -20.17 -9.23 -22.71
C GLU A 378 -21.22 -9.78 -21.73
N ARG A 379 -21.52 -11.08 -21.77
CA ARG A 379 -22.29 -11.76 -20.71
C ARG A 379 -21.61 -11.68 -19.34
N LEU A 380 -20.28 -11.82 -19.26
CA LEU A 380 -19.55 -11.63 -18.00
C LEU A 380 -19.58 -10.16 -17.54
N ILE A 381 -19.48 -9.20 -18.47
CA ILE A 381 -19.61 -7.77 -18.12
C ILE A 381 -21.01 -7.46 -17.59
N ASN A 382 -22.06 -7.99 -18.22
CA ASN A 382 -23.44 -7.82 -17.78
C ASN A 382 -23.67 -8.43 -16.39
N VAL A 383 -23.08 -9.58 -16.06
CA VAL A 383 -23.17 -10.16 -14.71
C VAL A 383 -22.56 -9.23 -13.64
N VAL A 384 -21.40 -8.60 -13.92
CA VAL A 384 -20.79 -7.64 -12.97
C VAL A 384 -21.60 -6.33 -12.89
N HIS A 385 -22.18 -5.89 -14.00
CA HIS A 385 -23.10 -4.75 -14.07
C HIS A 385 -24.36 -4.96 -13.23
N ASP A 386 -25.06 -6.07 -13.46
CA ASP A 386 -26.33 -6.40 -12.78
C ASP A 386 -26.11 -6.61 -11.29
N ALA A 387 -24.99 -7.24 -10.91
CA ALA A 387 -24.55 -7.36 -9.52
C ALA A 387 -24.31 -5.99 -8.85
N ALA A 388 -23.59 -5.07 -9.52
CA ALA A 388 -23.31 -3.74 -9.00
C ALA A 388 -24.61 -2.95 -8.76
N LEU A 389 -25.53 -2.97 -9.73
CA LEU A 389 -26.82 -2.28 -9.63
C LEU A 389 -27.72 -2.87 -8.54
N ALA A 390 -27.85 -4.20 -8.48
CA ALA A 390 -28.71 -4.87 -7.51
C ALA A 390 -28.23 -4.66 -6.06
N ALA A 391 -26.91 -4.65 -5.82
CA ALA A 391 -26.31 -4.34 -4.52
C ALA A 391 -26.20 -2.82 -4.22
N GLY A 392 -26.69 -1.95 -5.11
CA GLY A 392 -26.66 -0.49 -4.94
C GLY A 392 -25.25 0.12 -4.97
N LYS A 393 -24.27 -0.58 -5.55
CA LYS A 393 -22.86 -0.17 -5.60
C LYS A 393 -22.52 0.52 -6.92
N ARG A 394 -21.29 1.04 -7.05
CA ARG A 394 -20.82 1.60 -8.33
C ARG A 394 -20.14 0.56 -9.20
N LEU A 395 -20.37 0.69 -10.49
CA LEU A 395 -19.76 -0.13 -11.52
C LEU A 395 -18.54 0.59 -12.07
N CYS A 396 -17.37 -0.02 -11.95
CA CYS A 396 -16.11 0.50 -12.47
C CYS A 396 -15.57 -0.30 -13.64
N GLY A 397 -14.72 0.32 -14.47
CA GLY A 397 -14.03 -0.35 -15.56
C GLY A 397 -12.89 0.50 -16.16
N PRO A 398 -12.33 0.11 -17.31
CA PRO A 398 -11.37 0.95 -18.03
C PRO A 398 -12.01 2.26 -18.52
N PHE A 399 -11.25 3.36 -18.57
CA PHE A 399 -11.71 4.65 -19.11
C PHE A 399 -12.13 4.63 -20.59
N ALA A 400 -11.74 3.57 -21.33
CA ALA A 400 -12.27 3.29 -22.66
C ALA A 400 -13.79 3.02 -22.65
N TRP A 401 -14.35 2.58 -21.51
CA TRP A 401 -15.77 2.26 -21.32
C TRP A 401 -16.55 3.40 -20.64
N ARG A 402 -15.99 4.61 -20.52
CA ARG A 402 -16.65 5.76 -19.86
C ARG A 402 -18.03 6.14 -20.41
N ASP A 403 -18.32 5.70 -21.65
CA ASP A 403 -19.57 5.95 -22.37
C ASP A 403 -20.47 4.70 -22.45
N ARG A 404 -20.13 3.60 -21.77
CA ARG A 404 -21.06 2.48 -21.50
C ARG A 404 -22.09 2.89 -20.44
N PRO A 405 -23.33 2.34 -20.45
CA PRO A 405 -24.34 2.57 -19.42
C PRO A 405 -23.82 2.26 -18.00
N ASP A 406 -24.24 3.05 -17.02
CA ASP A 406 -24.10 2.85 -15.56
C ASP A 406 -22.67 2.72 -14.98
N PHE A 407 -21.65 2.56 -15.83
CA PHE A 407 -20.25 2.74 -15.45
C PHE A 407 -20.00 4.17 -14.93
N THR A 408 -19.48 4.28 -13.72
CA THR A 408 -19.28 5.55 -13.01
C THR A 408 -17.89 5.74 -12.39
N CYS A 409 -17.01 4.73 -12.45
CA CYS A 409 -15.65 4.81 -11.93
C CYS A 409 -14.63 4.19 -12.89
N PHE A 410 -13.48 4.84 -13.09
CA PHE A 410 -12.60 4.52 -14.22
C PHE A 410 -11.12 4.40 -13.88
N GLN A 411 -10.47 3.37 -14.43
CA GLN A 411 -9.01 3.33 -14.58
C GLN A 411 -8.61 3.98 -15.90
N ALA A 412 -7.89 5.11 -15.84
CA ALA A 412 -7.28 5.73 -17.03
C ALA A 412 -5.94 5.07 -17.37
N GLY A 413 -5.46 5.28 -18.61
CA GLY A 413 -4.16 4.76 -19.05
C GLY A 413 -2.97 5.35 -18.29
N SER A 414 -1.82 4.67 -18.41
CA SER A 414 -0.57 4.99 -17.70
C SER A 414 -0.05 6.43 -17.91
N GLU A 415 0.83 6.86 -17.01
CA GLU A 415 1.64 8.08 -17.12
C GLU A 415 2.42 8.13 -18.43
N THR A 416 3.00 6.99 -18.86
CA THR A 416 3.74 6.88 -20.12
C THR A 416 2.83 7.04 -21.33
N ALA A 417 1.60 6.50 -21.29
CA ALA A 417 0.61 6.69 -22.33
C ALA A 417 0.01 8.10 -22.31
N ALA A 418 -0.08 8.76 -21.15
CA ALA A 418 -0.48 10.16 -21.04
C ALA A 418 0.55 11.10 -21.67
N ILE A 419 1.84 10.91 -21.38
CA ILE A 419 2.95 11.63 -22.02
C ILE A 419 2.92 11.41 -23.54
N ALA A 420 2.79 10.16 -24.00
CA ALA A 420 2.75 9.84 -25.44
C ALA A 420 1.56 10.51 -26.17
N ARG A 421 0.38 10.62 -25.53
CA ARG A 421 -0.77 11.36 -26.06
C ARG A 421 -0.55 12.87 -26.06
N GLY A 422 0.04 13.42 -24.99
CA GLY A 422 0.37 14.84 -24.88
C GLY A 422 1.34 15.29 -25.97
N VAL A 423 2.47 14.57 -26.12
CA VAL A 423 3.47 14.83 -27.16
C VAL A 423 2.90 14.64 -28.57
N ALA A 424 1.99 13.68 -28.78
CA ALA A 424 1.31 13.54 -30.07
C ALA A 424 0.40 14.73 -30.41
N ALA A 425 -0.29 15.31 -29.41
CA ALA A 425 -1.11 16.50 -29.59
C ALA A 425 -0.29 17.79 -29.75
N GLU A 426 0.84 17.90 -29.05
CA GLU A 426 1.77 19.04 -29.12
C GLU A 426 2.52 19.09 -30.47
N LEU A 427 3.07 17.96 -30.92
CA LEU A 427 3.86 17.89 -32.15
C LEU A 427 2.99 17.80 -33.42
N GLY A 428 1.80 17.19 -33.32
CA GLY A 428 0.94 16.90 -34.48
C GLY A 428 1.71 16.18 -35.60
N ASN A 429 1.83 16.82 -36.75
CA ASN A 429 2.56 16.29 -37.92
C ASN A 429 4.09 16.19 -37.73
N LEU A 430 4.65 16.75 -36.65
CA LEU A 430 6.07 16.60 -36.27
C LEU A 430 6.31 15.37 -35.36
N LYS A 431 5.28 14.59 -35.05
CA LYS A 431 5.42 13.35 -34.28
C LYS A 431 6.20 12.30 -35.10
N ASP A 432 7.16 11.65 -34.47
CA ASP A 432 8.00 10.57 -35.03
C ASP A 432 8.84 10.96 -36.26
N THR A 433 9.05 12.26 -36.52
CA THR A 433 9.83 12.78 -37.66
C THR A 433 11.33 12.94 -37.36
N GLN A 434 11.88 12.19 -36.39
CA GLN A 434 13.32 12.25 -36.10
C GLN A 434 14.15 11.74 -37.29
N GLY A 435 15.31 12.36 -37.51
CA GLY A 435 16.26 11.94 -38.54
C GLY A 435 16.73 10.50 -38.31
N LYS A 436 16.80 9.71 -39.40
CA LYS A 436 17.17 8.29 -39.37
C LYS A 436 18.58 8.14 -39.99
N PRO A 437 19.66 8.21 -39.19
CA PRO A 437 21.02 8.11 -39.72
C PRO A 437 21.32 6.70 -40.22
N GLU A 438 22.14 6.60 -41.26
CA GLU A 438 22.56 5.30 -41.83
C GLU A 438 23.72 4.66 -41.03
N VAL A 439 24.38 5.44 -40.16
CA VAL A 439 25.59 5.04 -39.42
C VAL A 439 25.54 5.50 -37.96
N GLY A 440 26.30 4.82 -37.10
CA GLY A 440 26.42 5.15 -35.67
C GLY A 440 25.36 4.50 -34.77
N PRO A 441 25.32 4.86 -33.47
CA PRO A 441 24.51 4.16 -32.46
C PRO A 441 23.00 4.34 -32.61
N TYR A 442 22.55 5.28 -33.45
CA TYR A 442 21.14 5.57 -33.73
C TYR A 442 20.67 5.02 -35.10
N ALA A 443 21.55 4.34 -35.84
CA ALA A 443 21.16 3.68 -37.08
C ALA A 443 20.31 2.43 -36.81
N PRO A 444 19.44 2.01 -37.75
CA PRO A 444 18.71 0.76 -37.63
C PRO A 444 19.68 -0.43 -37.47
N ARG A 445 19.45 -1.25 -36.44
CA ARG A 445 20.13 -2.54 -36.33
C ARG A 445 19.61 -3.46 -37.44
N LYS A 446 20.54 -4.05 -38.19
CA LYS A 446 20.27 -5.07 -39.21
C LYS A 446 20.02 -6.43 -38.56
#